data_AF-A0AAV8VKB8-F1
#
_entry.id   AF-A0AAV8VKB8-F1
#
_cell.length_a   1.000
_cell.length_b   1.000
_cell.length_c   1.000
_cell.angle_alpha   90.00
_cell.angle_beta   90.00
_cell.angle_gamma   90.00
#
_symmetry.space_group_name_H-M   'P 1'
#
loop_
_entity.id
_entity.type
_entity.pdbx_description
1 polymer ?
#
loop_
_entity_poly.entity_id
_entity_poly.type
_entity_poly.pdbx_seq_one_letter_code
_entity_poly.pdbx_strand_id
1 'polypeptide(L)'
;SERFHSPADWKPTHRRHFCGQLLSVNPSIAKWLPGLFCLNERAVYLGHWDHGFFSYTAVGATNVGTVKVYFDKTLQTNLHKKSHRCKEVCLGNAVDLKKGDPMGEFRMGSTIVLIFEAPIHFNFNIFPGDKVKMGQGLGCVDHQKFVYRIDKDKSDSKTAS
;
A
#
# COMPACT_ATOMS: atom_id res chain seq x y z
N SER A 1 11.04 -0.93 -11.26
CA SER A 1 10.29 -0.25 -10.20
C SER A 1 9.27 -1.21 -9.64
N GLU A 2 8.94 -1.09 -8.36
CA GLU A 2 7.91 -1.90 -7.70
C GLU A 2 6.60 -1.13 -7.72
N ARG A 3 5.60 -1.64 -8.45
CA ARG A 3 4.28 -1.02 -8.51
C ARG A 3 3.44 -1.45 -7.31
N PHE A 4 2.68 -0.52 -6.76
CA PHE A 4 1.69 -0.80 -5.74
C PHE A 4 0.30 -0.38 -6.22
N HIS A 5 -0.69 -1.11 -5.74
CA HIS A 5 -2.06 -1.06 -6.25
C HIS A 5 -3.03 -0.89 -5.11
N SER A 6 -4.22 -0.39 -5.43
CA SER A 6 -5.30 -0.26 -4.47
C SER A 6 -5.74 -1.66 -3.98
N PRO A 7 -5.78 -1.92 -2.66
CA PRO A 7 -6.15 -3.24 -2.13
C PRO A 7 -7.67 -3.44 -2.05
N ALA A 8 -8.43 -2.34 -2.10
CA ALA A 8 -9.88 -2.29 -2.00
C ALA A 8 -10.43 -1.14 -2.84
N ASP A 9 -11.74 -1.04 -2.92
CA ASP A 9 -12.42 0.16 -3.41
C ASP A 9 -12.37 1.23 -2.32
N TRP A 10 -11.83 2.42 -2.62
CA TRP A 10 -11.75 3.51 -1.64
C TRP A 10 -11.47 4.87 -2.30
N LYS A 11 -11.69 5.94 -1.52
CA LYS A 11 -11.61 7.34 -1.95
C LYS A 11 -10.63 8.12 -1.07
N PRO A 12 -9.40 8.39 -1.55
CA PRO A 12 -8.47 9.29 -0.87
C PRO A 12 -8.99 10.73 -0.89
N THR A 13 -9.09 11.37 0.27
CA THR A 13 -9.55 12.75 0.41
C THR A 13 -8.42 13.70 0.84
N HIS A 14 -7.44 13.19 1.57
CA HIS A 14 -6.31 13.98 2.06
C HIS A 14 -4.99 13.25 1.87
N ARG A 15 -3.94 14.03 1.67
CA ARG A 15 -2.57 13.55 1.72
C ARG A 15 -1.79 14.32 2.77
N ARG A 16 -1.06 13.58 3.60
CA ARG A 16 0.01 14.13 4.45
C ARG A 16 1.35 13.60 3.99
N HIS A 17 2.25 14.50 3.63
CA HIS A 17 3.62 14.17 3.23
C HIS A 17 4.58 14.57 4.34
N PHE A 18 5.32 13.58 4.84
CA PHE A 18 6.34 13.75 5.86
C PHE A 18 7.70 13.56 5.20
N CYS A 19 8.48 14.63 5.13
CA CYS A 19 9.89 14.54 4.79
C CYS A 19 10.63 13.76 5.88
N GLY A 20 11.60 12.94 5.50
CA GLY A 20 12.33 12.10 6.44
C GLY A 20 13.64 11.58 5.86
N GLN A 21 14.25 10.65 6.57
CA GLN A 21 15.41 9.91 6.11
C GLN A 21 15.02 8.86 5.07
N LEU A 22 16.01 8.17 4.51
CA LEU A 22 15.81 7.04 3.60
C LEU A 22 16.60 5.85 4.15
N LEU A 23 16.29 5.44 5.38
CA LEU A 23 16.92 4.29 6.01
C LEU A 23 16.39 3.00 5.38
N SER A 24 17.19 1.94 5.43
CA SER A 24 16.83 0.66 4.82
C SER A 24 15.70 0.01 5.60
N VAL A 25 14.68 -0.44 4.87
CA VAL A 25 13.51 -1.14 5.44
C VAL A 25 13.67 -2.66 5.46
N ASN A 26 14.90 -3.16 5.33
CA ASN A 26 15.17 -4.58 5.47
C ASN A 26 14.64 -5.09 6.83
N PRO A 27 13.93 -6.24 6.90
CA PRO A 27 13.34 -6.76 8.12
C PRO A 27 14.30 -6.83 9.32
N SER A 28 15.58 -7.15 9.11
CA SER A 28 16.58 -7.19 10.19
C SER A 28 16.85 -5.80 10.78
N ILE A 29 16.88 -4.77 9.94
CA ILE A 29 17.09 -3.36 10.35
C ILE A 29 15.81 -2.80 10.97
N ALA A 30 14.65 -3.09 10.38
CA ALA A 30 13.34 -2.67 10.87
C ALA A 30 13.02 -3.23 12.27
N LYS A 31 13.49 -4.44 12.58
CA LYS A 31 13.38 -5.02 13.93
C LYS A 31 14.30 -4.32 14.93
N TRP A 32 15.47 -3.85 14.49
CA TRP A 32 16.48 -3.27 15.37
C TRP A 32 16.29 -1.78 15.64
N LEU A 33 15.66 -1.03 14.73
CA LEU A 33 15.43 0.41 14.87
C LEU A 33 13.94 0.73 15.12
N PRO A 34 13.52 0.91 16.38
CA PRO A 34 12.17 1.35 16.71
C PRO A 34 11.82 2.65 15.97
N GLY A 35 10.63 2.70 15.38
CA GLY A 35 10.15 3.90 14.68
C GLY A 35 10.81 4.18 13.33
N LEU A 36 11.52 3.22 12.72
CA LEU A 36 12.12 3.34 11.38
C LEU A 36 11.16 3.98 10.36
N PHE A 37 9.90 3.54 10.31
CA PHE A 37 8.91 4.06 9.36
C PHE A 37 8.50 5.51 9.65
N CYS A 38 8.61 5.96 10.90
CA CYS A 38 8.36 7.35 11.29
C CYS A 38 9.54 8.26 10.93
N LEU A 39 10.76 7.71 10.93
CA LEU A 39 11.98 8.40 10.51
C LEU A 39 12.08 8.55 9.00
N ASN A 40 11.57 7.57 8.25
CA ASN A 40 11.61 7.61 6.80
C ASN A 40 10.62 8.60 6.19
N GLU A 41 11.00 9.13 5.01
CA GLU A 41 10.08 9.88 4.17
C GLU A 41 8.87 9.02 3.80
N ARG A 42 7.66 9.58 3.94
CA ARG A 42 6.41 8.86 3.66
C ARG A 42 5.31 9.78 3.16
N ALA A 43 4.50 9.25 2.24
CA ALA A 43 3.25 9.86 1.80
C ALA A 43 2.08 9.05 2.37
N VAL A 44 1.29 9.68 3.22
CA VAL A 44 0.11 9.10 3.86
C VAL A 44 -1.11 9.62 3.12
N TYR A 45 -1.88 8.70 2.53
CA TYR A 45 -3.19 9.01 1.96
C TYR A 45 -4.27 8.57 2.94
N LEU A 46 -5.23 9.45 3.19
CA LEU A 46 -6.34 9.29 4.11
C LEU A 46 -7.64 9.40 3.33
N GLY A 47 -8.62 8.59 3.68
CA GLY A 47 -9.88 8.53 2.96
C GLY A 47 -10.85 7.56 3.60
N HIS A 48 -11.77 7.07 2.77
CA HIS A 48 -12.78 6.11 3.19
C HIS A 48 -12.89 4.96 2.20
N TRP A 49 -13.13 3.78 2.74
CA TRP A 49 -13.59 2.59 2.01
C TRP A 49 -15.00 2.24 2.48
N ASP A 50 -15.58 1.15 1.98
CA ASP A 50 -16.98 0.78 2.27
C ASP A 50 -17.29 0.62 3.75
N HIS A 51 -16.29 0.32 4.59
CA HIS A 51 -16.47 0.10 6.03
C HIS A 51 -15.86 1.20 6.91
N GLY A 52 -15.65 2.40 6.36
CA GLY A 52 -15.25 3.57 7.14
C GLY A 52 -13.86 4.09 6.77
N PHE A 53 -13.06 4.44 7.77
CA PHE A 53 -11.74 5.03 7.59
C PHE A 53 -10.78 4.08 6.85
N PHE A 54 -9.99 4.65 5.94
CA PHE A 54 -8.93 3.96 5.23
C PHE A 54 -7.68 4.84 5.10
N SER A 55 -6.52 4.30 5.47
CA SER A 55 -5.22 4.93 5.28
C SER A 55 -4.26 4.00 4.54
N TYR A 56 -3.62 4.59 3.52
CA TYR A 56 -2.63 3.95 2.70
C TYR A 56 -1.35 4.77 2.73
N THR A 57 -0.32 4.25 3.40
CA THR A 57 0.95 4.96 3.55
C THR A 57 2.03 4.29 2.70
N ALA A 58 2.62 5.07 1.79
CA ALA A 58 3.79 4.69 1.04
C ALA A 58 5.05 5.24 1.72
N VAL A 59 5.92 4.36 2.21
CA VAL A 59 7.17 4.71 2.91
C VAL A 59 8.34 4.47 1.96
N GLY A 60 9.15 5.50 1.74
CA GLY A 60 10.38 5.41 0.96
C GLY A 60 11.53 4.75 1.74
N ALA A 61 12.51 4.20 1.03
CA ALA A 61 13.77 3.70 1.61
C ALA A 61 14.99 4.08 0.76
N THR A 62 16.16 3.56 1.15
CA THR A 62 17.50 4.01 0.75
C THR A 62 17.79 4.03 -0.75
N ASN A 63 18.74 4.89 -1.10
CA ASN A 63 19.49 5.01 -2.36
C ASN A 63 18.85 5.63 -3.59
N VAL A 64 17.53 5.66 -3.77
CA VAL A 64 16.90 6.43 -4.89
C VAL A 64 15.37 6.51 -4.77
N GLY A 65 14.81 6.20 -3.59
CA GLY A 65 13.40 5.85 -3.37
C GLY A 65 12.39 6.97 -3.60
N THR A 66 12.16 7.36 -4.86
CA THR A 66 11.05 8.26 -5.21
C THR A 66 9.76 7.46 -5.07
N VAL A 67 8.87 7.93 -4.19
CA VAL A 67 7.50 7.48 -4.14
C VAL A 67 6.76 8.29 -5.20
N LYS A 68 6.33 7.62 -6.26
CA LYS A 68 5.51 8.24 -7.29
C LYS A 68 4.08 7.74 -7.13
N VAL A 69 3.13 8.65 -6.98
CA VAL A 69 1.70 8.34 -6.91
C VAL A 69 1.04 8.90 -8.14
N TYR A 70 0.39 8.05 -8.93
CA TYR A 70 -0.01 8.37 -10.29
C TYR A 70 -1.14 9.41 -10.37
N PHE A 71 -2.09 9.34 -9.44
CA PHE A 71 -3.19 10.31 -9.36
C PHE A 71 -2.77 11.63 -8.70
N ASP A 72 -1.68 11.65 -7.95
CA ASP A 72 -1.20 12.83 -7.22
C ASP A 72 0.09 13.38 -7.82
N LYS A 73 -0.07 14.15 -8.90
CA LYS A 73 1.03 14.81 -9.61
C LYS A 73 1.73 15.89 -8.77
N THR A 74 1.14 16.30 -7.64
CA THR A 74 1.69 17.35 -6.78
C THR A 74 2.66 16.80 -5.73
N LEU A 75 2.68 15.48 -5.53
CA LEU A 75 3.64 14.85 -4.62
C LEU A 75 5.04 14.92 -5.22
N GLN A 76 5.96 15.52 -4.47
CA GLN A 76 7.38 15.54 -4.77
C GLN A 76 8.14 14.98 -3.58
N THR A 77 8.75 13.80 -3.75
CA THR A 77 9.58 13.17 -2.72
C THR A 77 11.07 13.33 -3.02
N ASN A 78 11.94 13.00 -2.07
CA ASN A 78 13.40 13.14 -2.17
C ASN A 78 13.91 14.56 -2.45
N LEU A 79 13.11 15.58 -2.15
CA LEU A 79 13.61 16.94 -2.18
C LEU A 79 14.61 17.08 -1.03
N HIS A 80 15.84 17.52 -1.32
CA HIS A 80 16.89 17.86 -0.34
C HIS A 80 16.51 19.07 0.55
N LYS A 81 15.22 19.28 0.81
CA LYS A 81 14.70 20.37 1.64
C LYS A 81 14.63 19.87 3.08
N LYS A 82 15.39 20.52 3.96
CA LYS A 82 15.43 20.31 5.43
C LYS A 82 14.14 20.73 6.16
N SER A 83 12.99 20.70 5.51
CA SER A 83 11.72 21.06 6.14
C SER A 83 11.15 19.83 6.83
N HIS A 84 11.23 19.79 8.15
CA HIS A 84 10.57 18.77 8.98
C HIS A 84 9.04 18.97 9.09
N ARG A 85 8.48 19.98 8.42
CA ARG A 85 7.03 20.21 8.44
C ARG A 85 6.31 19.22 7.53
N CYS A 86 5.31 18.56 8.11
CA CYS A 86 4.28 17.83 7.38
C CYS A 86 3.58 18.77 6.39
N LYS A 87 3.46 18.37 5.13
CA LYS A 87 2.66 19.06 4.13
C LYS A 87 1.35 18.31 3.92
N GLU A 88 0.26 18.97 4.26
CA GLU A 88 -1.09 18.45 4.05
C GLU A 88 -1.70 19.06 2.78
N VAL A 89 -2.37 18.23 1.99
CA VAL A 89 -3.09 18.63 0.78
C VAL A 89 -4.45 17.94 0.79
N CYS A 90 -5.51 18.73 0.59
CA CYS A 90 -6.85 18.22 0.31
C CYS A 90 -6.92 17.82 -1.17
N LEU A 91 -7.23 16.54 -1.42
CA LEU A 91 -7.40 15.98 -2.76
C LEU A 91 -8.85 16.14 -3.25
N GLY A 92 -9.77 16.54 -2.36
CA GLY A 92 -11.20 16.60 -2.65
C GLY A 92 -11.79 15.22 -2.87
N ASN A 93 -12.78 15.13 -3.77
CA ASN A 93 -13.50 13.88 -4.09
C ASN A 93 -13.25 13.39 -5.53
N ALA A 94 -12.19 13.89 -6.19
CA ALA A 94 -11.93 13.61 -7.60
C ALA A 94 -11.29 12.22 -7.85
N VAL A 95 -10.84 11.54 -6.79
CA VAL A 95 -10.14 10.26 -6.88
C VAL A 95 -11.04 9.16 -6.31
N ASP A 96 -11.37 8.19 -7.15
CA ASP A 96 -12.09 6.96 -6.81
C ASP A 96 -11.24 5.79 -7.30
N LEU A 97 -10.65 5.03 -6.36
CA LEU A 97 -9.76 3.91 -6.68
C LEU A 97 -10.53 2.61 -6.53
N LYS A 98 -10.46 1.77 -7.56
CA LYS A 98 -10.98 0.40 -7.55
C LYS A 98 -9.91 -0.58 -7.11
N LYS A 99 -10.33 -1.69 -6.51
CA LYS A 99 -9.44 -2.78 -6.16
C LYS A 99 -8.62 -3.23 -7.37
N GLY A 100 -7.30 -3.23 -7.21
CA GLY A 100 -6.34 -3.57 -8.26
C GLY A 100 -5.86 -2.37 -9.08
N ASP A 101 -6.45 -1.18 -8.93
CA ASP A 101 -6.00 0.01 -9.66
C ASP A 101 -4.56 0.38 -9.33
N PRO A 102 -3.74 0.75 -10.32
CA PRO A 102 -2.37 1.17 -10.08
C PRO A 102 -2.35 2.50 -9.33
N MET A 103 -1.81 2.49 -8.12
CA MET A 103 -1.69 3.70 -7.31
C MET A 103 -0.37 4.42 -7.54
N GLY A 104 0.70 3.67 -7.74
CA GLY A 104 2.03 4.27 -7.84
C GLY A 104 3.14 3.24 -7.95
N GLU A 105 4.37 3.74 -7.82
CA GLU A 105 5.56 2.91 -7.83
C GLU A 105 6.64 3.43 -6.90
N PHE A 106 7.45 2.49 -6.42
CA PHE A 106 8.72 2.73 -5.77
C PHE A 106 9.87 2.43 -6.72
N ARG A 107 10.95 3.20 -6.58
CA ARG A 107 12.18 2.91 -7.32
C ARG A 107 12.95 1.72 -6.72
N MET A 108 13.09 1.64 -5.40
CA MET A 108 13.81 0.58 -4.70
C MET A 108 13.46 0.58 -3.21
N GLY A 109 13.30 -0.60 -2.60
CA GLY A 109 13.12 -0.78 -1.15
C GLY A 109 11.89 -0.05 -0.64
N SER A 110 10.76 -0.75 -0.53
CA SER A 110 9.49 -0.09 -0.23
C SER A 110 8.76 -0.73 0.93
N THR A 111 7.89 0.05 1.56
CA THR A 111 6.94 -0.47 2.54
C THR A 111 5.61 0.24 2.34
N ILE A 112 4.54 -0.56 2.28
CA ILE A 112 3.17 -0.09 2.39
C ILE A 112 2.70 -0.37 3.81
N VAL A 113 2.16 0.65 4.47
CA VAL A 113 1.46 0.51 5.74
C VAL A 113 -0.03 0.78 5.48
N LEU A 114 -0.86 -0.20 5.81
CA LEU A 114 -2.31 -0.12 5.71
C LEU A 114 -2.92 0.00 7.10
N ILE A 115 -3.83 0.95 7.28
CA ILE A 115 -4.62 1.10 8.50
C ILE A 115 -6.06 1.35 8.05
N PHE A 116 -7.02 0.57 8.53
CA PHE A 116 -8.40 0.69 8.12
C PHE A 116 -9.34 0.26 9.24
N GLU A 117 -10.53 0.88 9.29
CA GLU A 117 -11.64 0.39 10.11
C GLU A 117 -12.18 -0.88 9.47
N ALA A 118 -12.27 -1.96 10.25
CA ALA A 118 -12.76 -3.24 9.77
C ALA A 118 -14.10 -3.59 10.45
N PRO A 119 -15.07 -4.16 9.72
CA PRO A 119 -16.29 -4.67 10.33
C PRO A 119 -15.99 -5.85 11.26
N ILE A 120 -16.87 -6.13 12.22
CA ILE A 120 -16.67 -7.17 13.25
C ILE A 120 -16.42 -8.58 12.69
N HIS A 121 -16.91 -8.86 11.48
CA HIS A 121 -16.75 -10.15 10.79
C HIS A 121 -15.53 -10.20 9.87
N PHE A 122 -14.70 -9.16 9.83
CA PHE A 122 -13.47 -9.17 9.04
C PHE A 122 -12.45 -10.17 9.60
N ASN A 123 -11.92 -11.01 8.72
CA ASN A 123 -10.89 -11.98 9.05
C ASN A 123 -9.69 -11.83 8.11
N PHE A 124 -8.49 -11.83 8.69
CA PHE A 124 -7.25 -11.94 7.92
C PHE A 124 -7.04 -13.38 7.44
N ASN A 125 -6.55 -13.53 6.22
CA ASN A 125 -6.18 -14.81 5.61
C ASN A 125 -4.65 -14.97 5.48
N ILE A 126 -3.90 -14.19 6.28
CA ILE A 126 -2.44 -14.12 6.27
C ILE A 126 -1.93 -14.03 7.71
N PHE A 127 -0.70 -14.48 7.92
CA PHE A 127 0.01 -14.40 9.18
C PHE A 127 1.23 -13.49 9.09
N PRO A 128 1.71 -12.93 10.21
CA PRO A 128 2.93 -12.14 10.23
C PRO A 128 4.12 -12.92 9.65
N GLY A 129 4.78 -12.32 8.65
CA GLY A 129 5.93 -12.93 7.96
C GLY A 129 5.58 -13.64 6.65
N ASP A 130 4.30 -13.80 6.32
CA ASP A 130 3.88 -14.40 5.05
C ASP A 130 4.34 -13.57 3.85
N LYS A 131 4.76 -14.28 2.80
CA LYS A 131 4.99 -13.68 1.48
C LYS A 131 3.66 -13.59 0.74
N VAL A 132 3.17 -12.37 0.54
CA VAL A 132 1.93 -12.10 -0.19
C VAL A 132 2.21 -11.93 -1.68
N LYS A 133 1.39 -12.55 -2.54
CA LYS A 133 1.45 -12.39 -4.01
C LYS A 133 0.49 -11.31 -4.49
N MET A 134 0.76 -10.72 -5.65
CA MET A 134 -0.20 -9.83 -6.32
C MET A 134 -1.52 -10.56 -6.56
N GLY A 135 -2.63 -9.92 -6.20
CA GLY A 135 -3.98 -10.48 -6.32
C GLY A 135 -4.39 -11.41 -5.16
N GLN A 136 -3.47 -11.78 -4.27
CA GLN A 136 -3.81 -12.52 -3.06
C GLN A 136 -4.57 -11.60 -2.09
N GLY A 137 -5.73 -12.05 -1.63
CA GLY A 137 -6.49 -11.34 -0.60
C GLY A 137 -5.77 -11.37 0.74
N LEU A 138 -5.70 -10.21 1.41
CA LEU A 138 -5.18 -10.11 2.78
C LEU A 138 -6.22 -10.59 3.80
N GLY A 139 -7.50 -10.48 3.48
CA GLY A 139 -8.63 -10.85 4.33
C GLY A 139 -9.96 -10.70 3.62
N CYS A 140 -11.05 -10.97 4.33
CA CYS A 140 -12.43 -10.89 3.86
C CYS A 140 -13.39 -10.47 4.97
N VAL A 141 -14.50 -9.85 4.57
CA VAL A 141 -15.56 -9.34 5.47
C VAL A 141 -16.54 -10.45 5.91
N ASP A 142 -16.51 -11.63 5.27
CA ASP A 142 -17.34 -12.80 5.59
C ASP A 142 -16.57 -14.10 5.34
N HIS A 143 -17.13 -15.26 5.75
CA HIS A 143 -16.63 -16.61 5.44
C HIS A 143 -16.77 -16.98 3.94
N GLN A 144 -16.49 -16.06 3.03
CA GLN A 144 -16.34 -16.39 1.62
C GLN A 144 -15.04 -17.18 1.44
N LYS A 145 -15.18 -18.51 1.33
CA LYS A 145 -14.13 -19.40 0.85
C LYS A 145 -13.62 -18.87 -0.49
N PHE A 146 -12.42 -18.32 -0.53
CA PHE A 146 -11.78 -17.97 -1.79
C PHE A 146 -11.47 -19.25 -2.55
N VAL A 147 -12.16 -19.45 -3.68
CA VAL A 147 -11.71 -20.39 -4.72
C VAL A 147 -10.55 -19.70 -5.43
N TYR A 148 -9.35 -20.27 -5.31
CA TYR A 148 -8.19 -19.80 -6.07
C TYR A 148 -8.48 -19.90 -7.58
N ARG A 149 -8.44 -18.77 -8.29
CA ARG A 149 -8.42 -18.74 -9.77
C ARG A 149 -7.03 -19.09 -10.33
N ILE A 150 -6.42 -20.18 -9.87
CA ILE A 150 -5.14 -20.66 -10.43
C ILE A 150 -5.24 -22.07 -11.03
N ASP A 151 -6.29 -22.85 -10.77
CA ASP A 151 -6.37 -24.24 -11.26
C ASP A 151 -7.35 -24.49 -12.42
N LYS A 152 -7.89 -23.47 -13.10
CA LYS A 152 -8.77 -23.70 -14.25
C LYS A 152 -8.06 -23.88 -15.60
N ASP A 153 -6.76 -23.60 -15.68
CA ASP A 153 -5.98 -23.78 -16.94
C ASP A 153 -5.22 -25.12 -17.01
N LYS A 154 -5.34 -26.00 -16.00
CA LYS A 154 -4.71 -27.33 -16.02
C LYS A 154 -5.68 -28.51 -16.14
N SER A 155 -7.00 -28.29 -16.08
CA SER A 155 -8.00 -29.36 -16.26
C SER A 155 -8.42 -29.57 -17.72
N ASP A 156 -8.24 -28.58 -18.61
CA ASP A 156 -8.80 -28.64 -19.98
C ASP A 156 -7.80 -29.16 -21.03
N SER A 157 -6.62 -29.66 -20.62
CA SER A 157 -5.61 -30.25 -21.51
C SER A 157 -5.41 -31.77 -21.36
N LYS A 158 -6.30 -32.48 -20.65
CA LYS A 158 -6.20 -33.95 -20.43
C LYS A 158 -7.36 -34.80 -20.94
N THR A 159 -8.17 -34.30 -21.86
CA THR A 159 -9.12 -35.12 -22.63
C THR A 159 -9.06 -34.74 -24.11
N ALA A 160 -7.98 -35.17 -24.76
CA ALA A 160 -7.91 -35.40 -26.19
C ALA A 160 -6.88 -36.53 -26.40
N SER A 161 -7.37 -37.77 -26.23
CA SER A 161 -6.74 -39.00 -26.68
C SER A 161 -7.75 -39.75 -27.52
#